data_AF-A0A180FS79-F1
#
_entry.id   AF-A0A180FS79-F1
#
_cell.length_a   1.000
_cell.length_b   1.000
_cell.length_c   1.000
_cell.angle_alpha   90.00
_cell.angle_beta   90.00
_cell.angle_gamma   90.00
#
_symmetry.space_group_name_H-M   'P 1'
#
loop_
_entity.id
_entity.type
_entity.pdbx_description
1 polymer ?
#
loop_
_entity_poly.entity_id
_entity_poly.type
_entity_poly.pdbx_seq_one_letter_code
_entity_poly.pdbx_strand_id
1 'polypeptide(L)'
;MGKQSLEQRELHVSTTVGVGTRVEQTYTVDDNSLPSPQELASYQAIDPQIVNHLIEASKVEQIHRHNMDNEKVGLIRKADKRDSRMNWWGMFFAFLSIVALCALSAFALYLDKPWFAGIVGLGTLASVASVFVRGNDSKKQ
;
A
#
# COMPACT_ATOMS: atom_id res chain seq x y z
N MET A 1 16.88 2.52 -23.30
CA MET A 1 15.85 3.56 -23.57
C MET A 1 14.59 2.82 -23.96
N GLY A 2 13.62 2.73 -23.04
CA GLY A 2 12.36 2.01 -23.30
C GLY A 2 11.54 2.72 -24.38
N LYS A 3 10.93 1.95 -25.27
CA LYS A 3 10.01 2.49 -26.27
C LYS A 3 8.73 2.90 -25.54
N GLN A 4 8.39 4.18 -25.62
CA GLN A 4 7.14 4.72 -25.09
C GLN A 4 6.18 4.84 -26.26
N SER A 5 5.06 4.11 -26.23
CA SER A 5 3.99 4.31 -27.21
C SER A 5 2.75 4.85 -26.50
N LEU A 6 2.24 5.96 -27.06
CA LEU A 6 1.07 6.68 -26.58
C LEU A 6 -0.08 6.38 -27.54
N GLU A 7 -1.05 5.59 -27.09
CA GLU A 7 -2.29 5.35 -27.84
C GLU A 7 -3.43 6.07 -27.13
N GLN A 8 -3.95 7.15 -27.74
CA GLN A 8 -5.10 7.90 -27.26
C GLN A 8 -6.32 7.55 -28.11
N ARG A 9 -7.34 6.94 -27.50
CA ARG A 9 -8.60 6.59 -28.16
C ARG A 9 -9.74 7.41 -27.55
N GLU A 10 -10.35 8.27 -28.35
CA GLU A 10 -11.52 9.05 -27.97
C GLU A 10 -12.79 8.32 -28.41
N LEU A 11 -13.61 7.89 -27.45
CA LEU A 11 -14.90 7.27 -27.72
C LEU A 11 -16.00 8.25 -27.36
N HIS A 12 -16.74 8.71 -28.36
CA HIS A 12 -17.97 9.49 -28.17
C HIS A 12 -19.09 8.53 -27.76
N VAL A 13 -19.48 8.56 -26.49
CA VAL A 13 -20.58 7.75 -25.97
C VAL A 13 -21.83 8.63 -25.88
N SER A 14 -22.71 8.52 -26.87
CA SER A 14 -24.03 9.14 -26.85
C SER A 14 -24.96 8.31 -25.97
N THR A 15 -25.31 8.82 -24.78
CA THR A 15 -26.37 8.22 -23.94
C THR A 15 -27.65 9.05 -24.08
N THR A 16 -28.83 8.45 -23.87
CA THR A 16 -30.17 9.04 -24.05
C THR A 16 -30.43 10.34 -23.26
N VAL A 17 -29.54 10.73 -22.33
CA VAL A 17 -29.66 11.96 -21.49
C VAL A 17 -28.46 12.91 -21.64
N GLY A 18 -27.52 12.64 -22.55
CA GLY A 18 -26.38 13.53 -22.80
C GLY A 18 -25.20 12.87 -23.51
N VAL A 19 -24.39 13.69 -24.19
CA VAL A 19 -23.15 13.26 -24.85
C VAL A 19 -22.00 13.37 -23.85
N GLY A 20 -21.35 12.25 -23.54
CA GLY A 20 -20.11 12.21 -22.76
C GLY A 20 -18.94 11.76 -23.64
N THR A 21 -17.82 12.47 -23.58
CA THR A 21 -16.58 12.06 -24.23
C THR A 21 -15.76 11.24 -23.24
N ARG A 22 -15.49 9.97 -23.57
CA ARG A 22 -14.60 9.11 -22.80
C ARG A 22 -13.24 9.06 -23.49
N VAL A 23 -12.23 9.67 -22.87
CA VAL A 23 -10.84 9.65 -23.34
C VAL A 23 -10.14 8.49 -22.65
N GLU A 24 -9.71 7.48 -23.41
CA GLU A 24 -8.86 6.40 -22.92
C GLU A 24 -7.43 6.64 -23.40
N GLN A 25 -6.50 6.84 -22.46
CA GLN A 25 -5.06 6.96 -22.72
C GLN A 25 -4.37 5.70 -22.24
N THR A 26 -3.81 4.92 -23.18
CA THR A 26 -3.02 3.74 -22.86
C THR A 26 -1.54 4.08 -22.98
N TYR A 27 -0.85 4.12 -21.84
CA TYR A 27 0.59 4.29 -21.76
C TYR A 27 1.26 2.91 -21.74
N THR A 28 1.93 2.54 -22.81
CA THR A 28 2.78 1.33 -22.81
C THR A 28 4.24 1.76 -22.75
N VAL A 29 4.89 1.34 -21.67
CA VAL A 29 6.33 1.53 -21.45
C VAL A 29 6.98 0.17 -21.61
N ASP A 30 7.76 0.01 -22.67
CA ASP A 30 8.53 -1.21 -22.88
C ASP A 30 9.80 -1.17 -22.01
N ASP A 31 9.76 -1.89 -20.89
CA ASP A 31 10.85 -2.03 -19.91
C ASP A 31 11.81 -3.17 -20.26
N ASN A 32 11.75 -3.71 -21.48
CA ASN A 32 12.57 -4.85 -21.83
C ASN A 32 14.05 -4.47 -21.91
N SER A 33 14.90 -5.21 -21.19
CA SER A 33 16.35 -4.98 -21.13
C SER A 33 17.08 -5.39 -22.41
N LEU A 34 16.40 -6.12 -23.29
CA LEU A 34 16.92 -6.59 -24.57
C LEU A 34 16.12 -5.99 -25.73
N PRO A 35 16.78 -5.56 -26.82
CA PRO A 35 16.10 -5.09 -28.02
C PRO A 35 15.34 -6.24 -28.70
N SER A 36 14.44 -5.91 -29.64
CA SER A 36 13.62 -6.94 -30.28
C SER A 36 14.50 -7.94 -31.07
N PRO A 37 14.03 -9.18 -31.31
CA PRO A 37 14.79 -10.17 -32.09
C PRO A 37 15.20 -9.66 -33.48
N GLN A 38 14.37 -8.83 -34.12
CA GLN A 38 14.69 -8.21 -35.41
C GLN A 38 15.82 -7.18 -35.29
N GLU A 39 15.84 -6.40 -34.21
CA GLU A 39 16.91 -5.43 -33.93
C GLU A 39 18.22 -6.16 -33.59
N LEU A 40 18.15 -7.25 -32.81
CA LEU A 40 19.31 -8.10 -32.51
C LEU A 40 19.94 -8.69 -33.77
N ALA A 41 19.13 -9.17 -34.72
CA ALA A 41 19.64 -9.66 -36.01
C ALA A 41 20.34 -8.55 -36.82
N SER A 42 19.80 -7.33 -36.77
CA SER A 42 20.40 -6.15 -37.39
C SER A 42 21.76 -5.81 -36.78
N TYR A 43 21.88 -5.87 -35.45
CA TYR A 43 23.14 -5.63 -34.75
C TYR A 43 24.16 -6.73 -35.03
N GLN A 44 23.73 -8.00 -35.07
CA GLN A 44 24.61 -9.13 -35.36
C GLN A 44 25.23 -9.07 -36.77
N ALA A 45 24.53 -8.46 -37.73
CA ALA A 45 25.05 -8.22 -39.07
C ALA A 45 26.20 -7.20 -39.11
N ILE A 46 26.31 -6.32 -38.10
CA ILE A 46 27.37 -5.31 -37.96
C ILE A 46 28.56 -5.89 -37.19
N ASP A 47 28.30 -6.58 -36.08
CA ASP A 47 29.31 -7.26 -35.26
C ASP A 47 28.74 -8.59 -34.73
N PRO A 48 29.34 -9.75 -35.06
CA PRO A 48 28.89 -11.05 -34.56
C PRO A 48 28.91 -11.19 -33.03
N GLN A 49 29.75 -10.43 -32.32
CA GLN A 49 29.93 -10.52 -30.86
C GLN A 49 29.01 -9.60 -30.06
N ILE A 50 28.34 -8.64 -30.71
CA ILE A 50 27.52 -7.64 -30.02
C ILE A 50 26.37 -8.27 -29.21
N VAL A 51 25.80 -9.37 -29.70
CA VAL A 51 24.70 -10.08 -29.03
C VAL A 51 25.17 -10.65 -27.69
N ASN A 52 26.38 -11.20 -27.63
CA ASN A 52 26.96 -11.72 -26.38
C ASN A 52 27.17 -10.58 -25.38
N HIS A 53 27.69 -9.45 -25.85
CA HIS A 53 27.91 -8.28 -25.00
C HIS A 53 26.60 -7.69 -24.46
N LEU A 54 25.55 -7.61 -25.30
CA LEU A 54 24.21 -7.18 -24.89
C LEU A 54 23.61 -8.11 -23.84
N ILE A 55 23.75 -9.44 -24.01
CA ILE A 55 23.26 -10.41 -23.03
C ILE A 55 23.99 -10.24 -21.68
N GLU A 56 25.32 -10.05 -21.70
CA GLU A 56 26.10 -9.80 -20.48
C GLU A 56 25.69 -8.50 -19.80
N ALA A 57 25.55 -7.41 -20.57
CA ALA A 57 25.07 -6.13 -20.06
C ALA A 57 23.66 -6.25 -19.45
N SER A 58 22.74 -6.96 -20.12
CA SER A 58 21.39 -7.20 -19.59
C SER A 58 21.40 -8.04 -18.31
N LYS A 59 22.28 -9.03 -18.18
CA LYS A 59 22.43 -9.81 -16.94
C LYS A 59 22.89 -8.93 -15.77
N VAL A 60 23.89 -8.07 -16.01
CA VAL A 60 24.39 -7.13 -14.99
C VAL A 60 23.29 -6.16 -14.56
N GLU A 61 22.56 -5.60 -15.53
CA GLU A 61 21.42 -4.70 -15.26
C GLU A 61 20.31 -5.41 -14.48
N GLN A 62 19.95 -6.65 -14.85
CA GLN A 62 18.95 -7.43 -14.11
C GLN A 62 19.38 -7.69 -12.66
N ILE A 63 20.64 -8.05 -12.43
CA ILE A 63 21.18 -8.24 -11.07
C ILE A 63 21.10 -6.93 -10.28
N HIS A 64 21.46 -5.81 -10.89
CA HIS A 64 21.36 -4.49 -10.26
C HIS A 64 19.91 -4.15 -9.88
N ARG A 65 18.96 -4.35 -10.79
CA ARG A 65 17.53 -4.14 -10.53
C ARG A 65 17.02 -5.03 -9.39
N HIS A 66 17.38 -6.31 -9.39
CA HIS A 66 17.00 -7.24 -8.32
C HIS A 66 17.57 -6.81 -6.96
N ASN A 67 18.82 -6.34 -6.92
CA ASN A 67 19.40 -5.83 -5.68
C ASN A 67 18.68 -4.57 -5.19
N MET A 68 18.42 -3.62 -6.09
CA MET A 68 17.67 -2.41 -5.77
C MET A 68 16.24 -2.73 -5.27
N ASP A 69 15.55 -3.68 -5.89
CA ASP A 69 14.22 -4.09 -5.47
C ASP A 69 14.26 -4.78 -4.09
N ASN A 70 15.26 -5.63 -3.84
CA ASN A 70 15.48 -6.23 -2.51
C ASN A 70 15.75 -5.18 -1.43
N GLU A 71 16.53 -4.14 -1.74
CA GLU A 71 16.77 -3.03 -0.81
C GLU A 71 15.49 -2.24 -0.51
N LYS A 72 14.71 -1.90 -1.54
CA LYS A 72 13.41 -1.22 -1.37
C LYS A 72 12.46 -2.05 -0.52
N VAL A 73 12.31 -3.34 -0.82
CA VAL A 73 11.48 -4.27 -0.04
C VAL A 73 12.01 -4.37 1.40
N GLY A 74 13.33 -4.38 1.58
CA GLY A 74 13.98 -4.38 2.88
C GLY A 74 13.64 -3.14 3.72
N LEU A 75 13.60 -1.96 3.11
CA LEU A 75 13.22 -0.70 3.77
C LEU A 75 11.74 -0.71 4.19
N ILE A 76 10.84 -1.12 3.29
CA ILE A 76 9.40 -1.26 3.59
C ILE A 76 9.21 -2.24 4.75
N ARG A 77 9.86 -3.41 4.69
CA ARG A 77 9.76 -4.43 5.74
C ARG A 77 10.30 -3.95 7.10
N LYS A 78 11.30 -3.06 7.11
CA LYS A 78 11.80 -2.43 8.35
C LYS A 78 10.81 -1.41 8.91
N ALA A 79 10.18 -0.61 8.05
CA ALA A 79 9.12 0.32 8.44
C ALA A 79 7.91 -0.43 9.04
N ASP A 80 7.40 -1.45 8.34
CA ASP A 80 6.27 -2.27 8.80
C ASP A 80 6.54 -2.93 10.15
N LYS A 81 7.76 -3.45 10.36
CA LYS A 81 8.14 -4.07 11.65
C LYS A 81 8.12 -3.06 12.80
N ARG A 82 8.52 -1.81 12.56
CA ARG A 82 8.48 -0.76 13.59
C ARG A 82 7.05 -0.38 13.92
N ASP A 83 6.22 -0.22 12.90
CA ASP A 83 4.81 0.15 13.06
C ASP A 83 4.01 -0.97 13.71
N SER A 84 4.29 -2.23 13.36
CA SER A 84 3.68 -3.41 13.98
C SER A 84 3.96 -3.49 15.49
N ARG A 85 5.21 -3.24 15.92
CA ARG A 85 5.56 -3.23 17.35
C ARG A 85 4.89 -2.06 18.09
N MET A 86 4.85 -0.88 17.48
CA MET A 86 4.21 0.29 18.08
C MET A 86 2.69 0.08 18.21
N ASN A 87 2.05 -0.50 17.20
CA ASN A 87 0.64 -0.86 17.23
C ASN A 87 0.34 -1.92 18.31
N TRP A 88 1.20 -2.93 18.45
CA TRP A 88 1.04 -3.95 19.49
C TRP A 88 1.11 -3.36 20.91
N TRP A 89 2.09 -2.50 21.18
CA TRP A 89 2.19 -1.81 22.47
C TRP A 89 1.01 -0.85 22.69
N GLY A 90 0.60 -0.10 21.67
CA GLY A 90 -0.58 0.78 21.75
C GLY A 90 -1.84 0.01 22.14
N MET A 91 -2.09 -1.13 21.50
CA MET A 91 -3.25 -1.97 21.79
C MET A 91 -3.15 -2.61 23.19
N PHE A 92 -1.95 -3.02 23.62
CA PHE A 92 -1.73 -3.53 24.96
C PHE A 92 -1.99 -2.48 26.06
N PHE A 93 -1.49 -1.25 25.89
CA PHE A 93 -1.75 -0.17 26.84
C PHE A 93 -3.22 0.27 26.83
N ALA A 94 -3.88 0.29 25.68
CA ALA A 94 -5.31 0.57 25.58
C ALA A 94 -6.15 -0.50 26.31
N PHE A 95 -5.79 -1.78 26.17
CA PHE A 95 -6.45 -2.86 26.91
C PHE A 95 -6.23 -2.71 28.42
N LEU A 96 -5.00 -2.45 28.85
CA LEU A 96 -4.67 -2.28 30.26
C LEU A 96 -5.40 -1.08 30.89
N SER A 97 -5.56 0.02 30.15
CA SER A 97 -6.29 1.20 30.64
C SER A 97 -7.77 0.91 30.84
N ILE A 98 -8.40 0.16 29.93
CA ILE A 98 -9.80 -0.27 30.06
C ILE A 98 -9.96 -1.15 31.30
N VAL A 99 -9.07 -2.14 31.49
CA VAL A 99 -9.10 -3.01 32.67
C VAL A 99 -8.96 -2.20 33.96
N ALA A 100 -8.04 -1.23 33.99
CA ALA A 100 -7.84 -0.36 35.14
C ALA A 100 -9.08 0.52 35.43
N LEU A 101 -9.72 1.09 34.40
CA LEU A 101 -10.95 1.88 34.55
C LEU A 101 -12.13 1.03 35.02
N CYS A 102 -12.27 -0.20 34.52
CA CYS A 102 -13.26 -1.16 35.00
C CYS A 102 -13.03 -1.53 36.47
N ALA A 103 -11.78 -1.81 36.86
CA ALA A 103 -11.43 -2.11 38.25
C ALA A 103 -11.70 -0.93 39.17
N LEU A 104 -11.37 0.29 38.75
CA LEU A 104 -11.65 1.52 39.48
C LEU A 104 -13.16 1.77 39.64
N SER A 105 -13.94 1.49 38.60
CA SER A 105 -15.41 1.60 38.65
C SER A 105 -16.01 0.58 39.62
N ALA A 106 -15.53 -0.68 39.58
CA ALA A 106 -15.95 -1.72 40.52
C ALA A 106 -15.57 -1.37 41.97
N PHE A 107 -14.37 -0.84 42.19
CA PHE A 107 -13.93 -0.38 43.51
C PHE A 107 -14.73 0.82 44.03
N ALA A 108 -15.14 1.74 43.15
CA ALA A 108 -16.01 2.85 43.51
C ALA A 108 -17.43 2.41 43.88
N LEU A 109 -17.97 1.38 43.21
CA LEU A 109 -19.23 0.75 43.61
C LEU A 109 -19.11 0.08 44.98
N TYR A 110 -17.98 -0.58 45.26
CA TYR A 110 -17.72 -1.19 46.56
C TYR A 110 -17.69 -0.16 47.71
N LEU A 111 -17.27 1.07 47.44
CA LEU A 111 -17.26 2.19 48.39
C LEU A 111 -18.59 2.97 48.47
N ASP A 112 -19.68 2.42 47.93
CA ASP A 112 -21.00 3.09 47.85
C ASP A 112 -20.94 4.49 47.21
N LYS A 113 -20.08 4.67 46.19
CA LYS A 113 -20.03 5.88 45.35
C LYS A 113 -20.58 5.60 43.94
N PRO A 114 -21.90 5.35 43.79
CA PRO A 114 -22.51 4.93 42.53
C PRO A 114 -22.45 6.02 41.45
N TRP A 115 -22.47 7.30 41.84
CA TRP A 115 -22.40 8.41 40.88
C TRP A 115 -21.07 8.44 40.11
N PHE A 116 -19.96 8.11 40.78
CA PHE A 116 -18.63 8.09 40.18
C PHE A 116 -18.47 6.88 39.26
N ALA A 117 -18.90 5.70 39.72
CA ALA A 117 -18.90 4.49 38.92
C ALA A 117 -19.76 4.62 37.65
N GLY A 118 -20.91 5.32 37.75
CA GLY A 118 -21.79 5.59 36.60
C GLY A 118 -21.10 6.41 35.51
N ILE A 119 -20.45 7.53 35.87
CA ILE A 119 -19.77 8.41 34.90
C ILE A 119 -18.57 7.68 34.27
N VAL A 120 -17.73 7.04 35.08
CA VAL A 120 -16.51 6.37 34.59
C VAL A 120 -16.86 5.14 33.75
N GLY A 121 -17.83 4.34 34.17
CA GLY A 121 -18.29 3.16 33.43
C GLY A 121 -18.91 3.53 32.08
N LEU A 122 -19.81 4.51 32.06
CA LEU A 122 -20.47 4.95 30.83
C LEU A 122 -19.47 5.60 29.85
N GLY A 123 -18.53 6.40 30.35
CA GLY A 123 -17.46 6.97 29.53
C GLY A 123 -16.57 5.91 28.88
N THR A 124 -16.24 4.86 29.62
CA THR A 124 -15.44 3.74 29.11
C THR A 124 -16.18 2.98 28.00
N LEU A 125 -17.47 2.67 28.20
CA LEU A 125 -18.30 2.01 27.19
C LEU A 125 -18.48 2.86 25.93
N ALA A 126 -18.75 4.15 26.08
CA ALA A 126 -18.90 5.08 24.96
C ALA A 126 -17.61 5.21 24.15
N SER A 127 -16.45 5.24 24.82
CA SER A 127 -15.15 5.26 24.15
C SER A 127 -14.93 4.01 23.29
N VAL A 128 -15.19 2.82 23.84
CA VAL A 128 -15.07 1.57 23.08
C VAL A 128 -16.03 1.54 21.89
N ALA A 129 -17.31 1.90 22.11
CA ALA A 129 -18.29 1.98 21.03
C ALA A 129 -17.86 2.94 19.91
N SER A 130 -17.29 4.11 20.25
CA SER A 130 -16.84 5.09 19.26
C SER A 130 -15.72 4.57 18.35
N VAL A 131 -14.81 3.74 18.88
CA VAL A 131 -13.72 3.12 18.11
C VAL A 131 -14.28 2.12 17.09
N PHE A 132 -15.26 1.31 17.49
CA PHE A 132 -15.92 0.35 16.59
C PHE A 132 -16.72 1.04 15.48
N VAL A 133 -17.43 2.13 15.80
CA VAL A 133 -18.19 2.90 14.81
C VAL A 133 -17.25 3.55 13.80
N ARG A 134 -16.20 4.23 14.27
CA ARG A 134 -15.26 4.95 13.41
C ARG A 134 -14.42 4.01 12.53
N GLY A 135 -14.12 2.80 13.01
CA GLY A 135 -13.46 1.76 12.21
C GLY A 135 -14.30 1.24 11.03
N ASN A 136 -15.62 1.30 11.13
CA ASN A 136 -16.53 0.90 10.04
C ASN A 136 -16.60 1.95 8.93
N ASP A 137 -16.50 3.24 9.26
CA ASP A 137 -16.53 4.32 8.26
C ASP A 137 -15.25 4.37 7.43
N SER A 138 -14.10 4.06 8.02
CA SER A 138 -12.81 3.99 7.31
C SER A 138 -12.70 2.86 6.28
N LYS A 139 -13.62 1.87 6.29
CA LYS A 139 -13.67 0.80 5.27
C LYS A 139 -14.58 1.13 4.07
N LYS A 140 -15.31 2.24 4.12
CA LYS A 140 -16.25 2.66 3.07
C LYS A 140 -15.71 3.78 2.16
N GLN A 141 -14.56 4.36 2.48
CA GLN A 141 -13.80 5.24 1.59
C GLN A 141 -12.73 4.43 0.87
#